data_AF-A0A497CBB9-F1
#
_entry.id   AF-A0A497CBB9-F1
#
_cell.length_a   1.000
_cell.length_b   1.000
_cell.length_c   1.000
_cell.angle_alpha   90.00
_cell.angle_beta   90.00
_cell.angle_gamma   90.00
#
_symmetry.space_group_name_H-M   'P 1'
#
loop_
_entity.id
_entity.type
_entity.pdbx_description
1 polymer ?
#
loop_
_entity_poly.entity_id
_entity_poly.type
_entity_poly.pdbx_seq_one_letter_code
_entity_poly.pdbx_strand_id
1 'polypeptide(L)'
;MTKRRRKEHGQSLTEAAIALPLIVLVLMGIINMGVYGLVGMNASNAANYGARRASVAQTNVQAKALSYTEARLAQVSIGTYEVTVSGGGGRGELIQIVVHYSIPNYFGGLMALFHPSPHMIWDGYTVSYFRQEGW
;
A
#
# COMPACT_ATOMS: atom_id res chain seq x y z
N MET A 1 60.08 -8.56 -5.50
CA MET A 1 58.95 -9.22 -4.80
C MET A 1 57.82 -8.20 -4.58
N THR A 2 56.97 -7.90 -5.57
CA THR A 2 55.94 -6.82 -5.43
C THR A 2 54.70 -6.93 -6.33
N LYS A 3 54.36 -8.11 -6.89
CA LYS A 3 53.15 -8.27 -7.73
C LYS A 3 51.85 -8.65 -6.99
N ARG A 4 51.86 -8.79 -5.66
CA ARG A 4 50.68 -9.25 -4.89
C ARG A 4 49.58 -8.19 -4.70
N ARG A 5 49.94 -6.94 -4.38
CA ARG A 5 48.96 -5.88 -4.05
C ARG A 5 47.98 -5.53 -5.17
N ARG A 6 48.35 -5.71 -6.44
CA ARG A 6 47.48 -5.36 -7.59
C ARG A 6 46.35 -6.38 -7.82
N LYS A 7 46.54 -7.64 -7.41
CA LYS A 7 45.51 -8.69 -7.55
C LYS A 7 44.40 -8.56 -6.51
N GLU A 8 44.73 -8.17 -5.28
CA GLU A 8 43.76 -7.99 -4.19
C GLU A 8 42.76 -6.86 -4.50
N HIS A 9 43.21 -5.74 -5.06
CA HIS A 9 42.34 -4.63 -5.46
C HIS A 9 41.43 -4.97 -6.66
N GLY A 10 41.90 -5.80 -7.60
CA GLY A 10 41.08 -6.25 -8.73
C GLY A 10 39.97 -7.20 -8.30
N GLN A 11 40.28 -8.10 -7.36
CA GLN A 11 39.33 -9.03 -6.78
C GLN A 11 38.23 -8.31 -5.97
N SER A 12 38.61 -7.31 -5.15
CA SER A 12 37.62 -6.52 -4.40
C SER A 12 36.69 -5.71 -5.31
N LEU A 13 37.18 -5.24 -6.46
CA LEU A 13 36.38 -4.53 -7.45
C LEU A 13 35.37 -5.47 -8.14
N THR A 14 35.78 -6.69 -8.48
CA THR A 14 34.90 -7.70 -9.07
C THR A 14 33.81 -8.17 -8.10
N GLU A 15 34.15 -8.38 -6.83
CA GLU A 15 33.18 -8.74 -5.79
C GLU A 15 32.15 -7.61 -5.58
N ALA A 16 32.60 -6.35 -5.51
CA ALA A 16 31.71 -5.19 -5.39
C ALA A 16 30.80 -5.03 -6.62
N ALA A 17 31.29 -5.30 -7.82
CA ALA A 17 30.51 -5.21 -9.07
C ALA A 17 29.31 -6.18 -9.10
N ILE A 18 29.42 -7.32 -8.42
CA ILE A 18 28.33 -8.31 -8.33
C ILE A 18 27.46 -8.04 -7.09
N ALA A 19 28.08 -7.67 -5.96
CA ALA A 19 27.36 -7.43 -4.71
C ALA A 19 26.48 -6.17 -4.76
N LEU A 20 26.93 -5.08 -5.39
CA LEU A 20 26.20 -3.81 -5.42
C LEU A 20 24.82 -3.94 -6.09
N PRO A 21 24.67 -4.51 -7.30
CA PRO A 21 23.36 -4.72 -7.91
C PRO A 21 22.44 -5.57 -7.03
N LEU A 22 22.96 -6.63 -6.41
CA LEU A 22 22.19 -7.49 -5.52
C LEU A 22 21.66 -6.74 -4.30
N ILE A 23 22.51 -5.93 -3.67
CA ILE A 23 22.12 -5.10 -2.52
C ILE A 23 21.05 -4.10 -2.93
N VAL A 24 21.19 -3.42 -4.08
CA VAL A 24 20.16 -2.50 -4.59
C VAL A 24 18.83 -3.21 -4.81
N LEU A 25 18.84 -4.42 -5.38
CA LEU A 25 17.62 -5.21 -5.57
C LEU A 25 16.94 -5.54 -4.23
N VAL A 26 17.72 -5.97 -3.23
CA VAL A 26 17.20 -6.27 -1.89
C VAL A 26 16.62 -5.02 -1.24
N LEU A 27 17.33 -3.89 -1.28
CA LEU A 27 16.86 -2.63 -0.72
C LEU A 27 15.56 -2.15 -1.38
N MET A 28 15.47 -2.23 -2.72
CA MET A 28 14.26 -1.87 -3.45
C MET A 28 13.07 -2.80 -3.14
N GLY A 29 13.34 -4.08 -2.90
CA GLY A 29 12.33 -5.04 -2.44
C GLY A 29 11.77 -4.68 -1.06
N ILE A 30 12.66 -4.35 -0.12
CA ILE A 30 12.29 -3.92 1.24
C ILE A 30 11.46 -2.63 1.18
N ILE A 31 11.87 -1.66 0.37
CA ILE A 31 11.14 -0.39 0.19
C ILE A 31 9.74 -0.65 -0.38
N ASN A 32 9.59 -1.48 -1.42
CA ASN A 32 8.27 -1.81 -1.98
C ASN A 32 7.36 -2.48 -0.95
N MET A 33 7.86 -3.47 -0.20
CA MET A 33 7.07 -4.08 0.87
C MET A 33 6.67 -3.07 1.95
N GLY A 34 7.58 -2.17 2.33
CA GLY A 34 7.28 -1.12 3.30
C GLY A 34 6.18 -0.17 2.83
N VAL A 35 6.23 0.25 1.56
CA VAL A 35 5.18 1.09 0.96
C VAL A 35 3.84 0.34 0.88
N TYR A 36 3.86 -0.94 0.49
CA TYR A 36 2.65 -1.76 0.46
C TYR A 36 1.98 -1.86 1.84
N GLY A 37 2.76 -2.15 2.88
CA GLY A 37 2.26 -2.19 4.26
C GLY A 37 1.72 -0.84 4.74
N LEU A 38 2.44 0.26 4.45
CA LEU A 38 2.01 1.61 4.81
C LEU A 38 0.66 1.97 4.19
N VAL A 39 0.49 1.70 2.89
CA VAL A 39 -0.76 1.96 2.17
C VAL A 39 -1.91 1.11 2.72
N GLY A 40 -1.68 -0.18 2.97
CA GLY A 40 -2.69 -1.07 3.57
C GLY A 40 -3.14 -0.60 4.96
N MET A 41 -2.21 -0.14 5.80
CA MET A 41 -2.53 0.45 7.11
C MET A 41 -3.33 1.75 6.97
N ASN A 42 -2.95 2.62 6.05
CA ASN A 42 -3.67 3.87 5.80
C ASN A 42 -5.09 3.63 5.29
N ALA A 43 -5.27 2.70 4.35
CA ALA A 43 -6.57 2.27 3.86
C ALA A 43 -7.45 1.73 5.01
N SER A 44 -6.87 0.89 5.86
CA SER A 44 -7.59 0.29 6.99
C SER A 44 -7.98 1.34 8.04
N ASN A 45 -7.08 2.28 8.32
CA ASN A 45 -7.36 3.39 9.23
C ASN A 45 -8.47 4.30 8.68
N ALA A 46 -8.46 4.59 7.37
CA ALA A 46 -9.50 5.38 6.73
C ALA A 46 -10.86 4.68 6.75
N ALA A 47 -10.92 3.39 6.41
CA ALA A 47 -12.15 2.60 6.45
C ALA A 47 -12.75 2.57 7.87
N ASN A 48 -11.93 2.31 8.88
CA ASN A 48 -12.37 2.32 10.28
C ASN A 48 -12.84 3.69 10.74
N TYR A 49 -12.16 4.76 10.31
CA TYR A 49 -12.55 6.13 10.63
C TYR A 49 -13.90 6.49 10.01
N GLY A 50 -14.08 6.19 8.72
CA GLY A 50 -15.33 6.42 8.01
C GLY A 50 -16.49 5.65 8.60
N ALA A 51 -16.28 4.37 8.92
CA ALA A 51 -17.32 3.50 9.46
C ALA A 51 -17.80 3.99 10.84
N ARG A 52 -16.86 4.32 11.73
CA ARG A 52 -17.17 4.89 13.06
C ARG A 52 -17.91 6.20 12.95
N ARG A 53 -17.44 7.12 12.10
CA ARG A 53 -18.04 8.46 11.99
C ARG A 53 -19.40 8.44 11.29
N ALA A 54 -19.61 7.51 10.36
CA ALA A 54 -20.89 7.33 9.69
C ALA A 54 -21.93 6.60 10.54
N SER A 55 -21.50 5.77 11.50
CA SER A 55 -22.41 5.02 12.37
C SER A 55 -23.40 5.89 13.16
N VAL A 56 -23.00 7.12 13.48
CA VAL A 56 -23.80 8.10 14.21
C VAL A 56 -24.58 9.04 13.28
N ALA A 57 -24.44 8.89 11.96
CA ALA A 57 -25.16 9.71 11.02
C ALA A 57 -26.65 9.33 10.98
N GLN A 58 -27.51 10.34 11.02
CA GLN A 58 -28.96 10.16 10.97
C GLN A 58 -29.51 10.05 9.55
N THR A 59 -28.83 10.66 8.57
CA THR A 59 -29.25 10.68 7.17
C THR A 59 -28.06 10.44 6.24
N ASN A 60 -28.33 9.82 5.09
CA ASN A 60 -27.34 9.58 4.03
C ASN A 60 -26.04 8.94 4.56
N VAL A 61 -26.18 7.90 5.39
CA VAL A 61 -25.08 7.21 6.08
C VAL A 61 -24.01 6.76 5.11
N GLN A 62 -24.40 6.19 3.97
CA GLN A 62 -23.49 5.70 2.94
C GLN A 62 -22.68 6.83 2.31
N ALA A 63 -23.32 7.94 1.95
CA ALA A 63 -22.64 9.10 1.37
C ALA A 63 -21.68 9.75 2.38
N LYS A 64 -22.04 9.79 3.67
CA LYS A 64 -21.17 10.29 4.74
C LYS A 64 -19.99 9.36 5.01
N ALA A 65 -20.22 8.05 5.06
CA ALA A 65 -19.17 7.04 5.17
C ALA A 65 -18.15 7.16 4.04
N LEU A 66 -18.64 7.32 2.81
CA LEU A 66 -17.80 7.54 1.63
C LEU A 66 -16.97 8.81 1.80
N SER A 67 -17.62 9.94 2.05
CA SER A 67 -16.96 11.25 2.21
C SER A 67 -15.92 11.26 3.33
N TYR A 68 -16.20 10.68 4.50
CA TYR A 68 -15.24 10.63 5.61
C TYR A 68 -14.04 9.73 5.31
N THR A 69 -14.27 8.62 4.60
CA THR A 69 -13.20 7.71 4.18
C THR A 69 -12.32 8.37 3.13
N GLU A 70 -12.92 8.95 2.08
CA GLU A 70 -12.22 9.67 1.03
C GLU A 70 -11.44 10.87 1.55
N ALA A 71 -12.00 11.65 2.48
CA ALA A 71 -11.29 12.77 3.09
C ALA A 71 -10.03 12.32 3.85
N ARG A 72 -10.05 11.12 4.45
CA ARG A 72 -8.88 10.55 5.13
C ARG A 72 -7.87 9.98 4.14
N LEU A 73 -8.34 9.34 3.08
CA LEU A 73 -7.49 8.82 2.00
C LEU A 73 -6.83 9.93 1.18
N ALA A 74 -7.50 11.07 0.99
CA ALA A 74 -6.96 12.23 0.28
C ALA A 74 -5.72 12.85 0.96
N GLN A 75 -5.50 12.56 2.25
CA GLN A 75 -4.29 12.96 2.97
C GLN A 75 -3.09 12.05 2.65
N VAL A 76 -3.33 10.94 1.94
CA VAL A 76 -2.32 9.94 1.57
C VAL A 76 -2.05 10.07 0.07
N SER A 77 -0.84 10.49 -0.30
CA SER A 77 -0.45 10.77 -1.68
C SER A 77 0.07 9.56 -2.47
N ILE A 78 0.02 8.36 -1.89
CA ILE A 78 0.66 7.17 -2.43
C ILE A 78 -0.42 6.19 -2.92
N GLY A 79 -0.36 5.83 -4.20
CA GLY A 79 -1.28 4.89 -4.83
C GLY A 79 -2.62 5.51 -5.23
N THR A 80 -3.49 4.67 -5.79
CA THR A 80 -4.90 5.00 -6.05
C THR A 80 -5.78 4.21 -5.10
N TYR A 81 -6.90 4.81 -4.71
CA TYR A 81 -7.87 4.21 -3.80
C TYR A 81 -9.26 4.25 -4.39
N GLU A 82 -10.01 3.16 -4.24
CA GLU A 82 -11.41 3.07 -4.58
C GLU A 82 -12.18 2.62 -3.34
N VAL A 83 -13.21 3.38 -2.97
CA VAL A 83 -14.00 3.13 -1.76
C VAL A 83 -15.38 2.66 -2.16
N THR A 84 -15.80 1.53 -1.60
CA THR A 84 -17.16 1.02 -1.73
C THR A 84 -17.78 0.95 -0.35
N VAL A 85 -18.98 1.51 -0.21
CA VAL A 85 -19.76 1.46 1.02
C VAL A 85 -21.04 0.68 0.76
N SER A 86 -21.33 -0.28 1.63
CA SER A 86 -22.55 -1.09 1.58
C SER A 86 -23.20 -1.20 2.96
N GLY A 87 -24.49 -1.49 2.98
CA GLY A 87 -25.28 -1.57 4.21
C GLY A 87 -25.55 -0.23 4.88
N GLY A 88 -26.08 -0.28 6.10
CA GLY A 88 -26.59 0.88 6.84
C GLY A 88 -27.91 1.44 6.28
N GLY A 89 -28.43 2.47 6.94
CA GLY A 89 -29.73 3.08 6.66
C GLY A 89 -30.75 2.80 7.76
N GLY A 90 -30.67 1.63 8.40
CA GLY A 90 -31.47 1.27 9.57
C GLY A 90 -30.69 1.26 10.89
N ARG A 91 -31.39 1.45 12.01
CA ARG A 91 -30.81 1.28 13.35
C ARG A 91 -30.37 -0.17 13.55
N GLY A 92 -29.14 -0.37 14.04
CA GLY A 92 -28.57 -1.70 14.28
C GLY A 92 -28.06 -2.44 13.05
N GLU A 93 -28.23 -1.87 11.85
CA GLU A 93 -27.65 -2.42 10.63
C GLU A 93 -26.13 -2.25 10.59
N LEU A 94 -25.47 -3.14 9.85
CA LEU A 94 -24.03 -3.10 9.65
C LEU A 94 -23.72 -2.21 8.45
N ILE A 95 -22.85 -1.23 8.68
CA ILE A 95 -22.16 -0.48 7.64
C ILE A 95 -20.88 -1.24 7.33
N GLN A 96 -20.67 -1.55 6.06
CA GLN A 96 -19.45 -2.14 5.54
C GLN A 96 -18.75 -1.13 4.64
N ILE A 97 -17.46 -0.93 4.88
CA ILE A 97 -16.61 -0.10 4.03
C ILE A 97 -15.49 -0.97 3.49
N VAL A 98 -15.39 -1.06 2.18
CA VAL A 98 -14.31 -1.71 1.46
C VAL A 98 -13.45 -0.64 0.82
N VAL A 99 -12.14 -0.70 1.05
CA VAL A 99 -11.17 0.19 0.38
C VAL A 99 -10.25 -0.67 -0.43
N HIS A 100 -10.36 -0.57 -1.75
CA HIS A 100 -9.40 -1.11 -2.70
C HIS A 100 -8.27 -0.12 -2.90
N TYR A 101 -7.04 -0.61 -2.96
CA TYR A 101 -5.87 0.23 -3.22
C TYR A 101 -4.98 -0.42 -4.26
N SER A 102 -4.39 0.41 -5.12
CA SER A 102 -3.42 0.01 -6.14
C SER A 102 -2.16 0.85 -6.02
N ILE A 103 -1.02 0.17 -5.96
CA ILE A 103 0.29 0.80 -5.77
C ILE A 103 1.17 0.46 -6.97
N PRO A 104 1.82 1.46 -7.59
CA PRO A 104 2.80 1.20 -8.63
C PRO A 104 3.97 0.40 -8.06
N ASN A 105 4.37 -0.68 -8.74
CA ASN A 105 5.51 -1.47 -8.35
C ASN A 105 6.80 -0.80 -8.85
N TYR A 106 7.53 -0.15 -7.93
CA TYR A 106 8.82 0.47 -8.24
C TYR A 106 9.90 -0.56 -8.66
N PHE A 107 9.65 -1.85 -8.42
CA PHE A 107 10.50 -2.97 -8.83
C PHE A 107 10.29 -3.37 -10.31
N GLY A 108 9.13 -3.03 -10.89
CA GLY A 108 8.74 -3.48 -12.23
C GLY A 108 9.71 -3.07 -13.33
N GLY A 109 10.19 -1.82 -13.31
CA GLY A 109 11.13 -1.31 -14.31
C GLY A 109 12.53 -1.96 -14.25
N LEU A 110 13.01 -2.31 -13.05
CA LEU A 110 14.29 -3.00 -12.86
C LEU A 110 14.19 -4.49 -13.14
N MET A 111 13.09 -5.13 -12.75
CA MET A 111 12.83 -6.54 -13.05
C MET A 111 12.60 -6.80 -14.52
N ALA A 112 12.13 -5.81 -15.29
CA ALA A 112 12.02 -5.92 -16.75
C ALA A 112 13.36 -6.28 -17.43
N LEU A 113 14.49 -5.96 -16.80
CA LEU A 113 15.83 -6.32 -17.27
C LEU A 113 16.12 -7.84 -17.14
N PHE A 114 15.48 -8.51 -16.19
CA PHE A 114 15.73 -9.91 -15.84
C PHE A 114 14.55 -10.85 -16.14
N HIS A 115 13.34 -10.30 -16.29
CA HIS A 115 12.12 -11.04 -16.61
C HIS A 115 11.17 -10.15 -17.43
N PRO A 116 10.66 -10.61 -18.59
CA PRO A 116 9.89 -9.78 -19.52
C PRO A 116 8.45 -9.46 -19.08
N SER A 117 7.97 -9.95 -17.93
CA SER A 117 6.61 -9.67 -17.43
C SER A 117 6.55 -9.50 -15.91
N PRO A 118 7.21 -8.48 -15.34
CA PRO A 118 7.07 -8.20 -13.93
C PRO A 118 5.69 -7.57 -13.66
N HIS A 119 4.96 -8.09 -12.67
CA HIS A 119 3.71 -7.50 -12.20
C HIS A 119 3.96 -6.05 -11.78
N MET A 120 3.47 -5.09 -12.56
CA MET A 120 3.79 -3.66 -12.42
C MET A 120 2.90 -2.91 -11.43
N ILE A 121 1.85 -3.55 -10.92
CA ILE A 121 0.90 -2.98 -9.96
C ILE A 121 0.66 -4.01 -8.87
N TRP A 122 0.64 -3.54 -7.62
CA TRP A 122 0.27 -4.34 -6.47
C TRP A 122 -1.08 -3.85 -5.96
N ASP A 123 -2.06 -4.72 -6.01
CA ASP A 123 -3.41 -4.47 -5.50
C ASP A 123 -3.60 -5.08 -4.11
N GLY A 124 -4.57 -4.53 -3.39
CA GLY A 124 -5.05 -5.04 -2.13
C GLY A 124 -6.37 -4.42 -1.77
N TYR A 125 -7.02 -4.99 -0.76
CA TYR A 125 -8.25 -4.44 -0.22
C TYR A 125 -8.28 -4.62 1.29
N THR A 126 -9.05 -3.75 1.95
CA THR A 126 -9.35 -3.84 3.38
C THR A 126 -10.82 -3.62 3.59
N VAL A 127 -11.35 -4.23 4.64
CA VAL A 127 -12.78 -4.17 4.98
C VAL A 127 -12.92 -3.74 6.43
N SER A 128 -13.81 -2.79 6.68
CA SER A 128 -14.24 -2.40 8.03
C SER A 128 -15.75 -2.58 8.17
N TYR A 129 -16.17 -3.06 9.34
CA TYR A 129 -17.57 -3.23 9.70
C TYR A 129 -17.87 -2.41 10.94
N PHE A 130 -19.02 -1.73 10.94
CA PHE A 130 -19.48 -1.01 12.12
C PHE A 130 -21.01 -0.99 12.21
N ARG A 131 -21.57 -1.11 13.41
CA ARG A 131 -23.03 -1.05 13.62
C ARG A 131 -23.52 0.39 13.65
N GLN A 132 -24.62 0.68 12.97
CA GLN A 132 -25.24 1.99 12.98
C GLN A 132 -26.01 2.22 14.30
N GLU A 133 -25.68 3.33 14.97
CA GLU A 133 -26.23 3.72 16.28
C GLU A 133 -27.05 5.01 16.24
N GLY A 134 -27.16 5.69 15.09
CA GLY A 134 -27.92 6.94 14.97
C GLY A 134 -29.36 6.83 15.49
N TRP A 135 -29.66 7.57 16.57
CA TRP A 135 -31.02 7.82 17.07
C TRP A 135 -31.72 8.89 16.23
#